data_AF-A0A6M0G4N2-F1
#
_entry.id   AF-A0A6M0G4N2-F1
#
_cell.length_a   1.000
_cell.length_b   1.000
_cell.length_c   1.000
_cell.angle_alpha   90.00
_cell.angle_beta   90.00
_cell.angle_gamma   90.00
#
_symmetry.space_group_name_H-M   'P 1'
#
loop_
_entity.id
_entity.type
_entity.pdbx_description
1 polymer ?
#
loop_
_entity_poly.entity_id
_entity_poly.type
_entity_poly.pdbx_seq_one_letter_code
_entity_poly.pdbx_strand_id
1 'polypeptide(L)'
;MPQYDIEQQKFAMGFTAQLLVMSEIGDQGKLQDLATKRLQALLSHESIKELIGEWEVVWGPVIYQHDSRILDIPFTRSQGADNCMYMVKCNNPDHSDQYVIAVAGTNLAFEESQFDTFVEAFSISKTRLWNQGQPWESPDDQTSEGKRISLGISKGLNILFNTQSNGKLLLEYLRELTSSNASLSITSSGHSLGCALSSTLALSLSDQQAYWNPNGNANLSVFSFGGFTTGNEEWANYYNEQLGGKTKFLWNELDIAHYWFQSDLLKKLPTLYSPYIEPNPLIYGVNYIYQKMRNDIDYQQICQDQKSFCVGYNPDAIEVIKSDIYPWFFPPLHISITSWLFQHLEYDAPPQELSNKVAEIVDPLIEACKGEIQSDTRKHGNFWENILNKLRRILGFYQKTTKTEVKLYIEKITAELLKYKSDLGRAEQLLGESLVGDNIKSLILYYAQWLYQHMYNYQKHMGVDGFFEIFVKDIKEKIVIRK
;
A
#
# COMPACT_ATOMS: atom_id res chain seq x y z
N MET A 1 30.91 6.20 17.81
CA MET A 1 29.75 6.92 17.26
C MET A 1 29.20 6.10 16.11
N PRO A 2 27.87 6.08 15.90
CA PRO A 2 27.24 5.37 14.79
C PRO A 2 27.77 5.88 13.43
N GLN A 3 27.80 5.01 12.43
CA GLN A 3 28.17 5.41 11.06
C GLN A 3 27.10 6.26 10.38
N TYR A 4 25.83 5.96 10.65
CA TYR A 4 24.69 6.71 10.13
C TYR A 4 24.36 7.88 11.02
N ASP A 5 23.99 9.01 10.41
CA ASP A 5 23.48 10.14 11.17
C ASP A 5 22.09 9.86 11.77
N ILE A 6 21.61 10.75 12.64
CA ILE A 6 20.33 10.55 13.34
C ILE A 6 19.13 10.48 12.38
N GLU A 7 19.23 11.10 11.21
CA GLU A 7 18.16 11.10 10.22
C GLU A 7 18.11 9.75 9.51
N GLN A 8 19.25 9.24 9.04
CA GLN A 8 19.39 7.89 8.48
C GLN A 8 18.95 6.82 9.49
N GLN A 9 19.26 6.98 10.78
CA GLN A 9 18.78 6.10 11.85
C GLN A 9 17.24 6.10 11.96
N LYS A 10 16.62 7.28 11.98
CA LYS A 10 15.15 7.43 12.02
C LYS A 10 14.49 6.79 10.81
N PHE A 11 15.05 7.01 9.62
CA PHE A 11 14.60 6.36 8.38
C PHE A 11 14.66 4.83 8.49
N ALA A 12 15.79 4.29 8.94
CA ALA A 12 15.98 2.84 9.09
C ALA A 12 14.95 2.23 10.06
N MET A 13 14.66 2.91 11.18
CA MET A 13 13.63 2.49 12.13
C MET A 13 12.22 2.55 11.52
N GLY A 14 11.86 3.65 10.83
CA GLY A 14 10.57 3.76 10.15
C GLY A 14 10.35 2.64 9.11
N PHE A 15 11.37 2.33 8.32
CA PHE A 15 11.30 1.28 7.30
C PHE A 15 11.23 -0.12 7.93
N THR A 16 11.91 -0.34 9.05
CA THR A 16 11.97 -1.64 9.74
C THR A 16 10.59 -2.17 10.09
N ALA A 17 9.64 -1.31 10.51
CA ALA A 17 8.27 -1.73 10.83
C ALA A 17 7.63 -2.56 9.70
N GLN A 18 7.90 -2.21 8.44
CA GLN A 18 7.42 -2.95 7.27
C GLN A 18 8.12 -4.31 7.18
N LEU A 19 9.45 -4.30 7.32
CA LEU A 19 10.30 -5.46 7.06
C LEU A 19 10.16 -6.58 8.10
N LEU A 20 9.74 -6.27 9.32
CA LEU A 20 9.58 -7.26 10.39
C LEU A 20 8.65 -8.42 9.97
N VAL A 21 7.60 -8.13 9.21
CA VAL A 21 6.55 -9.09 8.84
C VAL A 21 6.23 -9.09 7.35
N MET A 22 6.98 -8.31 6.55
CA MET A 22 6.82 -8.31 5.09
C MET A 22 7.03 -9.70 4.52
N SER A 23 6.01 -10.16 3.80
CA SER A 23 5.95 -11.46 3.15
C SER A 23 5.82 -12.68 4.06
N GLU A 24 5.34 -12.46 5.28
CA GLU A 24 5.09 -13.52 6.25
C GLU A 24 3.59 -13.83 6.36
N ILE A 25 3.26 -15.12 6.49
CA ILE A 25 1.90 -15.59 6.71
C ILE A 25 1.83 -16.31 8.04
N GLY A 26 0.79 -16.02 8.81
CA GLY A 26 0.50 -16.68 10.06
C GLY A 26 -0.69 -16.03 10.75
N ASP A 27 -1.18 -16.68 11.80
CA ASP A 27 -2.07 -16.01 12.74
C ASP A 27 -1.35 -14.84 13.44
N GLN A 28 -2.13 -13.89 13.96
CA GLN A 28 -1.63 -12.69 14.63
C GLN A 28 -0.57 -13.02 15.70
N GLY A 29 -0.76 -14.10 16.47
CA GLY A 29 0.18 -14.49 17.52
C GLY A 29 1.55 -14.89 16.96
N LYS A 30 1.59 -15.68 15.89
CA LYS A 30 2.84 -16.05 15.21
C LYS A 30 3.53 -14.84 14.59
N LEU A 31 2.76 -13.96 13.96
CA LEU A 31 3.30 -12.73 13.36
C LEU A 31 3.84 -11.78 14.44
N GLN A 32 3.16 -11.68 15.57
CA GLN A 32 3.60 -10.93 16.74
C GLN A 32 4.92 -11.47 17.29
N ASP A 33 5.02 -12.79 17.49
CA ASP A 33 6.24 -13.45 17.96
C ASP A 33 7.40 -13.24 16.98
N LEU A 34 7.13 -13.34 15.68
CA LEU A 34 8.11 -13.14 14.63
C LEU A 34 8.64 -11.70 14.63
N ALA A 35 7.74 -10.71 14.66
CA ALA A 35 8.08 -9.30 14.69
C ALA A 35 8.96 -8.97 15.91
N THR A 36 8.58 -9.46 17.09
CA THR A 36 9.34 -9.29 18.33
C THR A 36 10.75 -9.89 18.20
N LYS A 37 10.87 -11.14 17.74
CA LYS A 37 12.18 -11.80 17.59
C LYS A 37 13.07 -11.09 16.58
N ARG A 38 12.53 -10.68 15.43
CA ARG A 38 13.29 -9.97 14.40
C ARG A 38 13.74 -8.60 14.88
N LEU A 39 12.88 -7.85 15.56
CA LEU A 39 13.23 -6.52 16.09
C LEU A 39 14.32 -6.64 17.18
N GLN A 40 14.20 -7.60 18.09
CA GLN A 40 15.22 -7.86 19.11
C GLN A 40 16.55 -8.31 18.48
N ALA A 41 16.50 -9.19 17.48
CA ALA A 41 17.70 -9.63 16.76
C ALA A 41 18.37 -8.48 16.02
N LEU A 42 17.59 -7.60 15.37
CA LEU A 42 18.09 -6.40 14.71
C LEU A 42 18.82 -5.48 15.68
N LEU A 43 18.18 -5.07 16.77
CA LEU A 43 18.76 -4.10 17.72
C LEU A 43 19.92 -4.67 18.55
N SER A 44 20.05 -6.00 18.63
CA SER A 44 21.18 -6.66 19.29
C SER A 44 22.34 -7.01 18.34
N HIS A 45 22.17 -6.90 17.02
CA HIS A 45 23.19 -7.27 16.05
C HIS A 45 24.35 -6.26 16.03
N GLU A 46 25.59 -6.72 16.25
CA GLU A 46 26.75 -5.84 16.39
C GLU A 46 26.99 -4.93 15.17
N SER A 47 26.95 -5.48 13.95
CA SER A 47 27.09 -4.64 12.74
C SER A 47 25.93 -3.66 12.55
N ILE A 48 24.74 -3.95 13.09
CA ILE A 48 23.63 -2.98 13.05
C ILE A 48 23.91 -1.86 14.05
N LYS A 49 24.38 -2.18 15.27
CA LYS A 49 24.78 -1.16 16.26
C LYS A 49 25.91 -0.27 15.75
N GLU A 50 26.85 -0.79 14.97
CA GLU A 50 27.88 0.03 14.32
C GLU A 50 27.26 1.06 13.34
N LEU A 51 26.20 0.68 12.63
CA LEU A 51 25.50 1.55 11.70
C LEU A 51 24.62 2.58 12.43
N ILE A 52 23.72 2.14 13.31
CA ILE A 52 22.66 2.99 13.87
C ILE A 52 22.86 3.37 15.35
N GLY A 53 23.88 2.84 16.01
CA GLY A 53 24.09 2.99 17.44
C GLY A 53 23.17 2.10 18.28
N GLU A 54 23.09 2.42 19.57
CA GLU A 54 22.27 1.66 20.50
C GLU A 54 20.84 2.20 20.55
N TRP A 55 19.88 1.34 20.25
CA TRP A 55 18.45 1.61 20.34
C TRP A 55 17.77 0.51 21.14
N GLU A 56 16.76 0.88 21.92
CA GLU A 56 15.95 -0.05 22.71
C GLU A 56 14.46 0.07 22.35
N VAL A 57 13.75 -1.05 22.33
CA VAL A 57 12.29 -1.04 22.19
C VAL A 57 11.67 -0.65 23.52
N VAL A 58 10.87 0.41 23.52
CA VAL A 58 10.23 0.93 24.73
C VAL A 58 8.70 0.77 24.73
N TRP A 59 8.12 0.53 23.55
CA TRP A 59 6.72 0.17 23.37
C TRP A 59 6.57 -0.69 22.10
N GLY A 60 5.77 -1.75 22.15
CA GLY A 60 5.60 -2.67 21.03
C GLY A 60 6.74 -3.69 20.88
N PRO A 61 6.92 -4.29 19.69
CA PRO A 61 6.07 -4.13 18.52
C PRO A 61 4.69 -4.71 18.76
N VAL A 62 3.68 -4.16 18.10
CA VAL A 62 2.32 -4.68 18.13
C VAL A 62 1.85 -4.95 16.71
N ILE A 63 1.37 -6.17 16.47
CA ILE A 63 0.79 -6.60 15.20
C ILE A 63 -0.72 -6.58 15.31
N TYR A 64 -1.35 -5.88 14.37
CA TYR A 64 -2.78 -6.02 14.10
C TYR A 64 -2.98 -6.90 12.87
N GLN A 65 -3.91 -7.85 12.99
CA GLN A 65 -4.41 -8.66 11.89
C GLN A 65 -5.94 -8.73 12.02
N HIS A 66 -6.63 -8.39 10.96
CA HIS A 66 -8.07 -8.39 10.88
C HIS A 66 -8.59 -9.83 10.89
N ASP A 67 -9.42 -10.15 11.90
CA ASP A 67 -9.96 -11.50 12.12
C ASP A 67 -11.37 -11.68 11.53
N SER A 68 -11.95 -10.64 10.91
CA SER A 68 -13.36 -10.72 10.52
C SER A 68 -13.56 -11.43 9.18
N ARG A 69 -14.41 -12.46 9.21
CA ARG A 69 -14.98 -13.04 7.99
C ARG A 69 -15.93 -12.03 7.37
N ILE A 70 -15.50 -11.29 6.35
CA ILE A 70 -16.42 -10.47 5.58
C ILE A 70 -17.25 -11.42 4.72
N LEU A 71 -18.49 -11.66 5.14
CA LEU A 71 -19.45 -12.65 4.62
C LEU A 71 -19.00 -14.09 4.97
N ASP A 72 -19.93 -15.05 5.07
CA ASP A 72 -19.67 -16.49 5.30
C ASP A 72 -18.94 -17.13 4.10
N ILE A 73 -17.82 -16.55 3.68
CA ILE A 73 -16.94 -16.98 2.61
C ILE A 73 -15.65 -17.47 3.29
N PRO A 74 -15.22 -18.73 3.08
CA PRO A 74 -14.09 -19.33 3.80
C PRO A 74 -12.70 -18.69 3.61
N PHE A 75 -12.57 -17.56 2.90
CA PHE A 75 -11.32 -17.04 2.35
C PHE A 75 -11.03 -15.56 2.67
N THR A 76 -11.68 -14.95 3.67
CA THR A 76 -11.55 -13.50 3.97
C THR A 76 -10.85 -13.21 5.30
N ARG A 77 -9.97 -14.10 5.78
CA ARG A 77 -9.15 -13.81 6.96
C ARG A 77 -7.83 -13.25 6.47
N SER A 78 -7.40 -12.09 6.98
CA SER A 78 -6.06 -11.60 6.68
C SER A 78 -5.05 -12.67 7.11
N GLN A 79 -4.24 -13.12 6.16
CA GLN A 79 -3.21 -14.13 6.39
C GLN A 79 -1.87 -13.49 6.81
N GLY A 80 -1.75 -12.16 6.69
CA GLY A 80 -0.56 -11.38 7.02
C GLY A 80 -0.83 -10.34 8.11
N ALA A 81 0.18 -9.53 8.42
CA ALA A 81 0.00 -8.37 9.31
C ALA A 81 -0.62 -7.21 8.52
N ASP A 82 -1.67 -6.60 9.06
CA ASP A 82 -2.32 -5.43 8.47
C ASP A 82 -1.70 -4.14 9.00
N ASN A 83 -1.29 -4.11 10.27
CA ASN A 83 -0.44 -3.04 10.79
C ASN A 83 0.65 -3.58 11.72
N CYS A 84 1.78 -2.88 11.74
CA CYS A 84 2.81 -3.03 12.76
C CYS A 84 3.14 -1.65 13.32
N MET A 85 3.17 -1.51 14.64
CA MET A 85 3.63 -0.29 15.29
C MET A 85 4.54 -0.61 16.47
N TYR A 86 5.63 0.14 16.61
CA TYR A 86 6.51 0.08 17.76
C TYR A 86 7.13 1.45 18.05
N MET A 87 7.69 1.60 19.23
CA MET A 87 8.47 2.77 19.62
C MET A 87 9.84 2.32 20.13
N VAL A 88 10.89 2.98 19.63
CA VAL A 88 12.26 2.81 20.10
C VAL A 88 12.82 4.09 20.67
N LYS A 89 13.76 3.96 21.60
CA LYS A 89 14.53 5.05 22.20
C LYS A 89 16.00 4.89 21.84
N CYS A 90 16.66 5.99 21.51
CA CYS A 90 18.10 6.03 21.32
C CYS A 90 18.80 6.03 22.69
N ASN A 91 19.75 5.12 22.87
CA ASN A 91 20.58 5.02 24.08
C ASN A 91 21.98 5.63 23.90
N ASN A 92 22.26 6.21 22.73
CA ASN A 92 23.50 6.96 22.51
C ASN A 92 23.52 8.21 23.42
N PRO A 93 24.60 8.49 24.16
CA PRO A 93 24.66 9.60 25.14
C PRO A 93 24.25 10.96 24.57
N ASP A 94 24.68 11.27 23.34
CA ASP A 94 24.45 12.56 22.68
C ASP A 94 23.02 12.73 22.12
N HIS A 95 22.23 11.65 22.09
CA HIS A 95 20.89 11.60 21.49
C HIS A 95 19.89 10.83 22.37
N SER A 96 20.13 10.77 23.69
CA SER A 96 19.32 9.98 24.63
C SER A 96 17.88 10.49 24.81
N ASP A 97 17.56 11.65 24.24
CA ASP A 97 16.25 12.27 24.17
C ASP A 97 15.43 11.84 22.93
N GLN A 98 16.02 11.09 22.01
CA GLN A 98 15.39 10.72 20.73
C GLN A 98 14.57 9.44 20.83
N TYR A 99 13.33 9.52 20.35
CA TYR A 99 12.40 8.42 20.21
C TYR A 99 11.84 8.36 18.79
N VAL A 100 11.58 7.15 18.30
CA VAL A 100 10.93 6.92 17.00
C VAL A 100 9.73 6.03 17.21
N ILE A 101 8.55 6.51 16.78
CA ILE A 101 7.34 5.70 16.61
C ILE A 101 7.36 5.23 15.15
N ALA A 102 7.66 3.95 14.94
CA ALA A 102 7.73 3.36 13.62
C ALA A 102 6.39 2.67 13.30
N VAL A 103 5.82 3.00 12.15
CA VAL A 103 4.51 2.53 11.70
C VAL A 103 4.64 1.89 10.32
N ALA A 104 4.09 0.69 10.19
CA ALA A 104 3.88 0.05 8.91
C ALA A 104 2.40 -0.27 8.70
N GLY A 105 1.99 -0.16 7.44
CA GLY A 105 0.72 -0.64 6.97
C GLY A 105 0.93 -1.76 5.97
N THR A 106 0.13 -2.82 6.11
CA THR A 106 -0.05 -3.93 5.18
C THR A 106 1.16 -4.83 4.92
N ASN A 107 0.90 -6.14 4.80
CA ASN A 107 1.78 -7.06 4.10
C ASN A 107 1.46 -7.08 2.59
N LEU A 108 2.31 -6.48 1.76
CA LEU A 108 2.13 -6.35 0.30
C LEU A 108 2.23 -7.68 -0.47
N ALA A 109 2.63 -8.77 0.17
CA ALA A 109 3.17 -9.93 -0.54
C ALA A 109 2.17 -10.99 -1.01
N PHE A 110 0.87 -10.92 -0.69
CA PHE A 110 -0.04 -12.05 -0.98
C PHE A 110 -1.42 -11.68 -1.54
N GLU A 111 -1.88 -12.54 -2.46
CA GLU A 111 -3.17 -12.51 -3.17
C GLU A 111 -4.39 -12.29 -2.27
N GLU A 112 -4.43 -12.94 -1.10
CA GLU A 112 -5.58 -12.88 -0.20
C GLU A 112 -5.53 -11.70 0.78
N SER A 113 -4.33 -11.22 1.14
CA SER A 113 -4.18 -10.02 2.00
C SER A 113 -4.32 -8.74 1.21
N GLN A 114 -4.05 -8.75 -0.11
CA GLN A 114 -4.16 -7.57 -0.97
C GLN A 114 -5.60 -7.07 -1.11
N PHE A 115 -6.64 -7.90 -0.96
CA PHE A 115 -8.04 -7.46 -0.99
C PHE A 115 -8.41 -6.64 0.26
N ASP A 116 -8.19 -7.14 1.47
CA ASP A 116 -8.45 -6.40 2.73
C ASP A 116 -7.52 -5.18 2.87
N THR A 117 -6.28 -5.31 2.43
CA THR A 117 -5.29 -4.23 2.34
C THR A 117 -5.67 -3.14 1.34
N PHE A 118 -6.17 -3.50 0.15
CA PHE A 118 -6.66 -2.51 -0.81
C PHE A 118 -7.98 -1.92 -0.33
N VAL A 119 -8.81 -2.67 0.41
CA VAL A 119 -10.02 -2.12 1.02
C VAL A 119 -9.69 -1.15 2.16
N GLU A 120 -8.66 -1.37 2.98
CA GLU A 120 -8.20 -0.40 3.99
C GLU A 120 -7.39 0.76 3.38
N ALA A 121 -6.46 0.53 2.45
CA ALA A 121 -5.68 1.60 1.83
C ALA A 121 -6.47 2.39 0.76
N PHE A 122 -7.48 1.77 0.13
CA PHE A 122 -8.30 2.36 -0.94
C PHE A 122 -9.79 2.45 -0.59
N SER A 123 -10.16 2.44 0.70
CA SER A 123 -11.42 3.06 1.16
C SER A 123 -11.35 4.60 1.02
N ILE A 124 -10.99 5.04 -0.19
CA ILE A 124 -10.84 6.44 -0.63
C ILE A 124 -12.09 6.96 -1.32
N SER A 125 -13.06 6.08 -1.57
CA SER A 125 -14.37 6.46 -2.10
C SER A 125 -15.29 7.04 -1.03
N LYS A 126 -14.86 7.07 0.23
CA LYS A 126 -15.53 7.63 1.41
C LYS A 126 -14.54 8.34 2.30
N THR A 127 -15.03 9.30 3.06
CA THR A 127 -14.23 10.10 4.01
C THR A 127 -14.89 10.19 5.37
N ARG A 128 -14.11 10.66 6.36
CA ARG A 128 -14.61 11.09 7.66
C ARG A 128 -14.05 12.47 8.00
N LEU A 129 -14.83 13.26 8.74
CA LEU A 129 -14.37 14.56 9.24
C LEU A 129 -13.21 14.37 10.22
N TRP A 130 -12.26 15.30 10.18
CA TRP A 130 -11.15 15.37 11.11
C TRP A 130 -11.64 15.95 12.45
N ASN A 131 -12.05 15.06 13.35
CA ASN A 131 -12.60 15.40 14.65
C ASN A 131 -11.51 15.52 15.73
N GLN A 132 -10.73 16.61 15.69
CA GLN A 132 -9.68 16.92 16.69
C GLN A 132 -8.71 15.74 16.94
N GLY A 133 -8.19 15.15 15.86
CA GLY A 133 -7.33 13.97 15.93
C GLY A 133 -8.05 12.63 16.06
N GLN A 134 -9.38 12.60 16.19
CA GLN A 134 -10.17 11.37 16.34
C GLN A 134 -11.20 11.18 15.21
N PRO A 135 -10.78 11.16 13.93
CA PRO A 135 -11.69 11.05 12.78
C PRO A 135 -12.55 9.77 12.80
N TRP A 136 -12.12 8.72 13.50
CA TRP A 136 -12.88 7.48 13.61
C TRP A 136 -14.17 7.61 14.43
N GLU A 137 -14.31 8.67 15.24
CA GLU A 137 -15.55 9.00 15.96
C GLU A 137 -16.56 9.75 15.08
N SER A 138 -16.14 10.20 13.88
CA SER A 138 -17.04 10.84 12.92
C SER A 138 -17.79 9.80 12.07
N PRO A 139 -19.04 10.09 11.67
CA PRO A 139 -19.75 9.23 10.73
C PRO A 139 -19.08 9.25 9.35
N ASP A 140 -19.31 8.20 8.57
CA ASP A 140 -18.97 8.18 7.15
C ASP A 140 -19.78 9.28 6.44
N ASP A 141 -19.08 10.28 5.91
CA ASP A 141 -19.69 11.47 5.33
C ASP A 141 -18.80 12.02 4.22
N GLN A 142 -19.41 12.48 3.13
CA GLN A 142 -18.73 13.09 1.98
C GLN A 142 -19.28 14.46 1.63
N THR A 143 -20.40 14.88 2.24
CA THR A 143 -21.15 16.05 1.80
C THR A 143 -20.93 17.26 2.70
N SER A 144 -20.64 17.07 3.99
CA SER A 144 -20.36 18.22 4.85
C SER A 144 -18.99 18.84 4.51
N GLU A 145 -18.90 20.16 4.57
CA GLU A 145 -17.63 20.87 4.41
C GLU A 145 -16.67 20.56 5.56
N GLY A 146 -15.36 20.69 5.33
CA GLY A 146 -14.36 20.55 6.37
C GLY A 146 -13.15 19.67 6.00
N LYS A 147 -12.22 19.61 6.96
CA LYS A 147 -11.02 18.77 6.93
C LYS A 147 -11.43 17.30 6.94
N ARG A 148 -11.04 16.54 5.93
CA ARG A 148 -11.46 15.14 5.76
C ARG A 148 -10.29 14.24 5.43
N ILE A 149 -10.33 13.03 5.97
CA ILE A 149 -9.42 11.95 5.61
C ILE A 149 -10.20 10.78 5.00
N SER A 150 -9.53 9.93 4.22
CA SER A 150 -10.15 8.71 3.71
C SER A 150 -10.64 7.82 4.86
N LEU A 151 -11.73 7.10 4.63
CA LEU A 151 -12.26 6.13 5.59
C LEU A 151 -11.20 5.09 5.95
N GLY A 152 -10.39 4.70 4.96
CA GLY A 152 -9.26 3.80 5.13
C GLY A 152 -8.25 4.26 6.17
N ILE A 153 -7.72 5.47 5.98
CA ILE A 153 -6.77 6.07 6.93
C ILE A 153 -7.42 6.27 8.30
N SER A 154 -8.71 6.63 8.37
CA SER A 154 -9.43 6.73 9.64
C SER A 154 -9.51 5.40 10.40
N LYS A 155 -9.73 4.28 9.71
CA LYS A 155 -9.76 2.94 10.32
C LYS A 155 -8.37 2.51 10.80
N GLY A 156 -7.36 2.68 9.94
CA GLY A 156 -5.97 2.39 10.31
C GLY A 156 -5.54 3.21 11.53
N LEU A 157 -5.89 4.49 11.58
CA LEU A 157 -5.62 5.35 12.73
C LEU A 157 -6.31 4.84 14.01
N ASN A 158 -7.59 4.44 13.92
CA ASN A 158 -8.32 3.84 15.03
C ASN A 158 -7.61 2.59 15.57
N ILE A 159 -7.12 1.71 14.68
CA ILE A 159 -6.34 0.53 15.04
C ILE A 159 -5.08 0.92 15.82
N LEU A 160 -4.31 1.89 15.32
CA LEU A 160 -3.09 2.34 15.99
C LEU A 160 -3.36 2.91 17.38
N PHE A 161 -4.44 3.68 17.56
CA PHE A 161 -4.79 4.26 18.87
C PHE A 161 -5.35 3.25 19.87
N ASN A 162 -5.95 2.16 19.41
CA ASN A 162 -6.57 1.14 20.28
C ASN A 162 -5.70 -0.09 20.52
N THR A 163 -4.58 -0.22 19.81
CA THR A 163 -3.65 -1.32 20.03
C THR A 163 -2.81 -1.09 21.30
N GLN A 164 -2.46 -2.18 21.98
CA GLN A 164 -1.79 -2.13 23.28
C GLN A 164 -0.48 -2.91 23.26
N SER A 165 0.52 -2.37 23.94
CA SER A 165 1.74 -3.10 24.29
C SER A 165 1.85 -3.17 25.81
N ASN A 166 2.05 -4.38 26.35
CA ASN A 166 2.12 -4.63 27.79
C ASN A 166 0.95 -4.00 28.58
N GLY A 167 -0.26 -4.05 28.00
CA GLY A 167 -1.48 -3.51 28.59
C GLY A 167 -1.63 -1.99 28.54
N LYS A 168 -0.79 -1.27 27.78
CA LYS A 168 -0.84 0.19 27.64
C LYS A 168 -1.07 0.63 26.20
N LEU A 169 -1.99 1.57 26.02
CA LEU A 169 -2.16 2.31 24.77
C LEU A 169 -0.96 3.24 24.54
N LEU A 170 -0.73 3.63 23.28
CA LEU A 170 0.35 4.55 22.93
C LEU A 170 0.22 5.90 23.67
N LEU A 171 -0.98 6.48 23.73
CA LEU A 171 -1.21 7.76 24.43
C LEU A 171 -0.94 7.68 25.93
N GLU A 172 -1.30 6.56 26.56
CA GLU A 172 -1.04 6.34 27.98
C GLU A 172 0.48 6.25 28.25
N TYR A 173 1.18 5.49 27.41
CA TYR A 173 2.64 5.38 27.47
C TYR A 173 3.32 6.74 27.27
N LEU A 174 2.89 7.51 26.25
CA LEU A 174 3.42 8.85 25.99
C LEU A 174 3.19 9.81 27.17
N ARG A 175 2.02 9.75 27.80
CA ARG A 175 1.70 10.55 28.99
C ARG A 175 2.59 10.21 30.19
N GLU A 176 2.89 8.93 30.39
CA GLU A 176 3.85 8.52 31.42
C GLU A 176 5.26 9.00 31.09
N LEU A 177 5.68 8.88 29.83
CA LEU A 177 7.00 9.29 29.37
C LEU A 177 7.26 10.80 29.58
N THR A 178 6.28 11.64 29.23
CA THR A 178 6.32 13.11 29.37
C THR A 178 6.01 13.61 30.78
N SER A 179 5.66 12.71 31.72
CA SER A 179 5.47 13.10 33.13
C SER A 179 6.78 13.57 33.78
N SER A 180 7.92 13.12 33.23
CA SER A 180 9.22 13.70 33.54
C SER A 180 9.37 15.10 32.91
N ASN A 181 10.08 16.02 33.56
CA ASN A 181 10.36 17.34 32.98
C ASN A 181 11.53 17.32 31.96
N ALA A 182 11.96 16.14 31.51
CA ALA A 182 13.04 16.02 30.53
C ALA A 182 12.58 16.48 29.15
N SER A 183 13.43 17.16 28.40
CA SER A 183 13.16 17.47 26.99
C SER A 183 13.21 16.18 26.18
N LEU A 184 12.20 15.94 25.33
CA LEU A 184 12.09 14.74 24.50
C LEU A 184 11.92 15.12 23.03
N SER A 185 12.42 14.29 22.13
CA SER A 185 12.23 14.40 20.69
C SER A 185 11.58 13.11 20.19
N ILE A 186 10.34 13.21 19.71
CA ILE A 186 9.53 12.08 19.27
C ILE A 186 9.29 12.22 17.78
N THR A 187 9.83 11.29 16.98
CA THR A 187 9.61 11.26 15.53
C THR A 187 8.65 10.14 15.16
N SER A 188 7.52 10.48 14.53
CA SER A 188 6.67 9.47 13.86
C SER A 188 7.22 9.17 12.48
N SER A 189 7.38 7.89 12.11
CA SER A 189 8.00 7.49 10.86
C SER A 189 7.37 6.24 10.26
N GLY A 190 7.36 6.15 8.92
CA GLY A 190 6.82 4.99 8.21
C GLY A 190 6.93 5.11 6.69
N HIS A 191 6.84 3.95 6.04
CA HIS A 191 6.94 3.76 4.58
C HIS A 191 5.58 3.39 3.98
N SER A 192 5.31 3.74 2.72
CA SER A 192 4.11 3.27 1.99
C SER A 192 2.80 3.67 2.69
N LEU A 193 1.88 2.73 2.96
CA LEU A 193 0.73 2.99 3.84
C LEU A 193 1.15 3.48 5.24
N GLY A 194 2.29 3.00 5.76
CA GLY A 194 2.92 3.51 6.97
C GLY A 194 3.33 4.98 6.88
N CYS A 195 3.62 5.53 5.70
CA CYS A 195 3.86 6.98 5.53
C CYS A 195 2.57 7.78 5.75
N ALA A 196 1.46 7.33 5.14
CA ALA A 196 0.15 7.93 5.33
C ALA A 196 -0.31 7.83 6.80
N LEU A 197 -0.13 6.66 7.44
CA LEU A 197 -0.52 6.44 8.83
C LEU A 197 0.39 7.18 9.82
N SER A 198 1.71 7.16 9.65
CA SER A 198 2.65 7.84 10.58
C SER A 198 2.48 9.36 10.58
N SER A 199 2.27 9.97 9.41
CA SER A 199 1.99 11.40 9.30
C SER A 199 0.65 11.76 9.93
N THR A 200 -0.41 11.00 9.63
CA THR A 200 -1.73 11.21 10.21
C THR A 200 -1.74 10.98 11.73
N LEU A 201 -1.02 9.96 12.21
CA LEU A 201 -0.80 9.70 13.63
C LEU A 201 -0.14 10.89 14.31
N ALA A 202 0.91 11.46 13.72
CA ALA A 202 1.56 12.63 14.29
C ALA A 202 0.62 13.84 14.37
N LEU A 203 -0.21 14.08 13.34
CA LEU A 203 -1.19 15.17 13.40
C LEU A 203 -2.23 14.92 14.51
N SER A 204 -2.70 13.67 14.66
CA SER A 204 -3.60 13.30 15.74
C SER A 204 -2.97 13.44 17.13
N LEU A 205 -1.69 13.09 17.28
CA LEU A 205 -0.94 13.33 18.51
C LEU A 205 -0.76 14.83 18.77
N SER A 206 -0.54 15.64 17.74
CA SER A 206 -0.47 17.11 17.86
C SER A 206 -1.79 17.69 18.39
N ASP A 207 -2.92 17.29 17.82
CA ASP A 207 -4.25 17.75 18.25
C ASP A 207 -4.58 17.29 19.68
N GLN A 208 -4.05 16.14 20.09
CA GLN A 208 -4.25 15.57 21.43
C GLN A 208 -3.11 15.90 22.41
N GLN A 209 -2.23 16.86 22.08
CA GLN A 209 -1.01 17.15 22.85
C GLN A 209 -1.29 17.54 24.31
N ALA A 210 -2.38 18.26 24.57
CA ALA A 210 -2.77 18.63 25.93
C ALA A 210 -3.02 17.42 26.86
N TYR A 211 -3.40 16.27 26.29
CA TYR A 211 -3.64 15.05 27.04
C TYR A 211 -2.33 14.31 27.39
N TRP A 212 -1.47 14.08 26.41
CA TRP A 212 -0.27 13.24 26.58
C TRP A 212 1.02 14.01 26.85
N ASN A 213 1.06 15.33 26.65
CA ASN A 213 2.23 16.18 26.90
C ASN A 213 1.79 17.50 27.57
N PRO A 214 1.15 17.45 28.75
CA PRO A 214 0.62 18.64 29.43
C PRO A 214 1.71 19.65 29.83
N ASN A 215 2.95 19.19 29.99
CA ASN A 215 4.09 20.03 30.37
C ASN A 215 4.81 20.64 29.16
N GLY A 216 4.46 20.26 27.93
CA GLY A 216 5.06 20.79 26.70
C GLY A 216 6.54 20.47 26.53
N ASN A 217 7.05 19.40 27.15
CA ASN A 217 8.46 19.02 27.14
C ASN A 217 8.85 18.06 26.00
N ALA A 218 7.88 17.46 25.31
CA ALA A 218 8.14 16.69 24.09
C ALA A 218 7.95 17.51 22.81
N ASN A 219 8.92 17.43 21.92
CA ASN A 219 8.87 17.93 20.55
C ASN A 219 8.46 16.80 19.61
N LEU A 220 7.37 16.99 18.86
CA LEU A 220 6.88 16.03 17.87
C LEU A 220 7.36 16.42 16.47
N SER A 221 7.95 15.48 15.75
CA SER A 221 8.34 15.61 14.33
C SER A 221 7.90 14.40 13.52
N VAL A 222 8.01 14.50 12.20
CA VAL A 222 7.59 13.43 11.28
C VAL A 222 8.70 13.16 10.29
N PHE A 223 8.96 11.88 10.02
CA PHE A 223 9.77 11.45 8.89
C PHE A 223 9.04 10.35 8.14
N SER A 224 8.25 10.73 7.15
CA SER A 224 7.40 9.82 6.38
C SER A 224 7.85 9.78 4.93
N PHE A 225 7.78 8.62 4.29
CA PHE A 225 8.33 8.45 2.94
C PHE A 225 7.60 7.42 2.07
N GLY A 226 7.46 7.73 0.78
CA GLY A 226 6.77 6.88 -0.19
C GLY A 226 5.27 6.68 0.07
N GLY A 227 4.58 7.67 0.63
CA GLY A 227 3.14 7.58 0.88
C GLY A 227 2.26 8.25 -0.17
N PHE A 228 0.99 7.85 -0.17
CA PHE A 228 -0.10 8.43 -0.96
C PHE A 228 -0.87 9.50 -0.15
N THR A 229 -1.75 10.25 -0.82
CA THR A 229 -2.60 11.28 -0.19
C THR A 229 -3.57 10.70 0.82
N THR A 230 -3.66 11.29 2.00
CA THR A 230 -4.51 10.76 3.09
C THR A 230 -5.89 11.42 3.16
N GLY A 231 -5.98 12.69 2.76
CA GLY A 231 -7.17 13.53 2.94
C GLY A 231 -7.34 14.58 1.87
N ASN A 232 -8.40 15.37 2.02
CA ASN A 232 -8.72 16.45 1.10
C ASN A 232 -7.78 17.66 1.27
N GLU A 233 -7.91 18.64 0.37
CA GLU A 233 -7.15 19.88 0.41
C GLU A 233 -7.21 20.59 1.79
N GLU A 234 -8.39 20.72 2.39
CA GLU A 234 -8.55 21.36 3.70
C GLU A 234 -7.77 20.66 4.82
N TRP A 235 -7.73 19.32 4.78
CA TRP A 235 -6.94 18.53 5.73
C TRP A 235 -5.44 18.67 5.46
N ALA A 236 -5.02 18.62 4.19
CA ALA A 236 -3.61 18.75 3.82
C ALA A 236 -3.05 20.14 4.18
N ASN A 237 -3.84 21.21 3.97
CA ASN A 237 -3.50 22.56 4.39
C ASN A 237 -3.35 22.65 5.92
N TYR A 238 -4.30 22.08 6.67
CA TYR A 238 -4.20 22.02 8.13
C TYR A 238 -2.96 21.24 8.60
N TYR A 239 -2.67 20.10 7.97
CA TYR A 239 -1.45 19.35 8.27
C TYR A 239 -0.20 20.22 8.05
N ASN A 240 -0.10 20.91 6.91
CA ASN A 240 1.04 21.76 6.59
C ASN A 240 1.20 22.92 7.57
N GLU A 241 0.09 23.52 8.01
CA GLU A 241 0.09 24.56 9.05
C GLU A 241 0.62 24.05 10.40
N GLN A 242 0.20 22.86 10.83
CA GLN A 242 0.56 22.32 12.16
C GLN A 242 1.94 21.67 12.19
N LEU A 243 2.28 20.90 11.15
CA LEU A 243 3.42 20.00 11.13
C LEU A 243 4.33 20.18 9.91
N GLY A 244 3.98 20.98 8.90
CA GLY A 244 4.77 21.11 7.67
C GLY A 244 6.25 21.46 7.93
N GLY A 245 6.50 22.39 8.85
CA GLY A 245 7.87 22.77 9.28
C GLY A 245 8.57 21.76 10.19
N LYS A 246 7.88 20.70 10.63
CA LYS A 246 8.38 19.61 11.49
C LYS A 246 8.38 18.26 10.78
N THR A 247 7.98 18.24 9.51
CA THR A 247 7.87 17.04 8.69
C THR A 247 9.00 17.01 7.69
N LYS A 248 9.70 15.89 7.62
CA LYS A 248 10.51 15.51 6.47
C LYS A 248 9.72 14.50 5.66
N PHE A 249 9.21 14.95 4.52
CA PHE A 249 8.42 14.13 3.60
C PHE A 249 9.29 13.77 2.39
N LEU A 250 9.78 12.53 2.37
CA LEU A 250 10.67 12.07 1.31
C LEU A 250 9.87 11.28 0.26
N TRP A 251 9.96 11.68 -1.00
CA TRP A 251 9.24 11.03 -2.09
C TRP A 251 10.06 10.97 -3.37
N ASN A 252 9.88 9.87 -4.09
CA ASN A 252 10.55 9.58 -5.35
C ASN A 252 9.66 9.96 -6.54
N GLU A 253 10.17 10.71 -7.51
CA GLU A 253 9.41 11.13 -8.69
C GLU A 253 8.89 9.97 -9.52
N LEU A 254 9.56 8.81 -9.45
CA LEU A 254 9.21 7.60 -10.17
C LEU A 254 8.44 6.58 -9.31
N ASP A 255 7.99 6.94 -8.12
CA ASP A 255 7.16 6.08 -7.27
C ASP A 255 5.68 6.42 -7.44
N ILE A 256 4.91 5.48 -8.00
CA ILE A 256 3.45 5.59 -8.22
C ILE A 256 2.71 5.98 -6.95
N ALA A 257 3.13 5.49 -5.77
CA ALA A 257 2.40 5.70 -4.53
C ALA A 257 2.20 7.20 -4.23
N HIS A 258 3.18 8.05 -4.56
CA HIS A 258 3.08 9.49 -4.35
C HIS A 258 1.97 10.14 -5.19
N TYR A 259 1.67 9.58 -6.36
CA TYR A 259 0.69 10.14 -7.30
C TYR A 259 -0.76 9.77 -6.93
N TRP A 260 -0.94 8.74 -6.10
CA TRP A 260 -2.24 8.38 -5.57
C TRP A 260 -2.65 9.37 -4.45
N PHE A 261 -3.85 9.95 -4.42
CA PHE A 261 -4.98 9.94 -5.37
C PHE A 261 -5.38 11.36 -5.82
N GLN A 262 -4.43 12.30 -5.75
CA GLN A 262 -4.62 13.67 -6.21
C GLN A 262 -4.88 13.71 -7.72
N SER A 263 -5.92 14.42 -8.15
CA SER A 263 -6.42 14.37 -9.54
C SER A 263 -5.33 14.66 -10.57
N ASP A 264 -4.57 15.74 -10.35
CA ASP A 264 -3.55 16.18 -11.30
C ASP A 264 -2.31 15.29 -11.33
N LEU A 265 -2.03 14.58 -10.23
CA LEU A 265 -0.97 13.60 -10.19
C LEU A 265 -1.40 12.29 -10.87
N LEU A 266 -2.63 11.81 -10.63
CA LEU A 266 -3.18 10.63 -11.31
C LEU A 266 -3.15 10.75 -12.84
N LYS A 267 -3.36 11.95 -13.40
CA LYS A 267 -3.29 12.19 -14.86
C LYS A 267 -1.89 11.91 -15.43
N LYS A 268 -0.83 11.99 -14.62
CA LYS A 268 0.56 11.76 -15.03
C LYS A 268 0.96 10.29 -15.00
N LEU A 269 0.23 9.45 -14.26
CA LEU A 269 0.58 8.05 -14.07
C LEU A 269 0.78 7.29 -15.38
N PRO A 270 -0.12 7.34 -16.38
CA PRO A 270 0.03 6.50 -17.56
C PRO A 270 1.38 6.65 -18.26
N THR A 271 1.92 7.87 -18.25
CA THR A 271 3.18 8.24 -18.91
C THR A 271 4.37 8.31 -17.96
N LEU A 272 4.23 7.86 -16.70
CA LEU A 272 5.23 8.06 -15.65
C LEU A 272 6.62 7.52 -16.03
N TYR A 273 6.68 6.39 -16.73
CA TYR A 273 7.92 5.75 -17.15
C TYR A 273 8.24 5.92 -18.63
N SER A 274 7.53 6.80 -19.35
CA SER A 274 7.87 7.11 -20.73
C SER A 274 9.25 7.80 -20.81
N PRO A 275 10.06 7.55 -21.87
CA PRO A 275 9.80 6.68 -23.01
C PRO A 275 10.23 5.22 -22.81
N TYR A 276 10.62 4.81 -21.59
CA TYR A 276 11.15 3.46 -21.34
C TYR A 276 10.05 2.39 -21.34
N ILE A 277 8.87 2.75 -20.84
CA ILE A 277 7.67 1.93 -20.92
C ILE A 277 6.60 2.80 -21.57
N GLU A 278 6.22 2.44 -22.79
CA GLU A 278 5.16 3.14 -23.51
C GLU A 278 3.81 2.90 -22.82
N PRO A 279 3.00 3.97 -22.61
CA PRO A 279 1.67 3.83 -22.05
C PRO A 279 0.81 2.96 -22.97
N ASN A 280 0.02 2.08 -22.38
CA ASN A 280 -0.87 1.21 -23.14
C ASN A 280 -2.28 1.17 -22.53
N PRO A 281 -3.27 0.58 -23.24
CA PRO A 281 -4.66 0.57 -22.77
C PRO A 281 -4.85 -0.03 -21.36
N LEU A 282 -4.04 -1.01 -20.93
CA LEU A 282 -4.14 -1.57 -19.59
C LEU A 282 -3.65 -0.59 -18.53
N ILE A 283 -2.54 0.11 -18.77
CA ILE A 283 -2.02 1.14 -17.87
C ILE A 283 -3.05 2.29 -17.74
N TYR A 284 -3.64 2.73 -18.86
CA TYR A 284 -4.71 3.72 -18.84
C TYR A 284 -5.96 3.23 -18.11
N GLY A 285 -6.35 1.97 -18.33
CA GLY A 285 -7.51 1.35 -17.68
C GLY A 285 -7.35 1.30 -16.15
N VAL A 286 -6.18 0.88 -15.66
CA VAL A 286 -5.90 0.89 -14.22
C VAL A 286 -5.90 2.31 -13.65
N ASN A 287 -5.30 3.27 -14.36
CA ASN A 287 -5.33 4.66 -13.92
C ASN A 287 -6.75 5.25 -13.88
N TYR A 288 -7.60 4.90 -14.85
CA TYR A 288 -9.00 5.30 -14.85
C TYR A 288 -9.75 4.77 -13.63
N ILE A 289 -9.46 3.55 -13.19
CA ILE A 289 -10.05 2.99 -11.97
C ILE A 289 -9.61 3.80 -10.75
N TYR A 290 -8.33 4.14 -10.59
CA TYR A 290 -7.89 5.02 -9.50
C TYR A 290 -8.63 6.37 -9.49
N GLN A 291 -8.85 6.95 -10.67
CA GLN A 291 -9.64 8.18 -10.81
C GLN A 291 -11.12 8.02 -10.45
N LYS A 292 -11.70 6.82 -10.61
CA LYS A 292 -13.08 6.55 -10.19
C LYS A 292 -13.19 6.22 -8.72
N MET A 293 -12.21 5.53 -8.15
CA MET A 293 -12.20 5.15 -6.74
C MET A 293 -12.20 6.36 -5.80
N ARG A 294 -11.64 7.50 -6.19
CA ARG A 294 -11.73 8.75 -5.39
C ARG A 294 -13.16 9.28 -5.23
N ASN A 295 -14.13 8.82 -6.01
CA ASN A 295 -15.52 9.28 -5.97
C ASN A 295 -15.63 10.82 -5.92
N ASP A 296 -14.89 11.49 -6.81
CA ASP A 296 -14.76 12.95 -6.92
C ASP A 296 -14.19 13.70 -5.70
N ILE A 297 -13.74 13.00 -4.65
CA ILE A 297 -13.04 13.62 -3.51
C ILE A 297 -11.73 14.25 -3.97
N ASP A 298 -11.52 15.50 -3.58
CA ASP A 298 -10.33 16.25 -3.95
C ASP A 298 -9.16 16.00 -2.97
N TYR A 299 -8.56 14.83 -3.11
CA TYR A 299 -7.36 14.44 -2.36
C TYR A 299 -6.15 15.32 -2.69
N GLN A 300 -5.37 15.66 -1.67
CA GLN A 300 -4.20 16.53 -1.78
C GLN A 300 -3.02 15.95 -0.99
N GLN A 301 -1.82 15.95 -1.59
CA GLN A 301 -0.59 15.57 -0.86
C GLN A 301 -0.23 16.61 0.20
N ILE A 302 0.35 16.16 1.30
CA ILE A 302 1.00 17.02 2.29
C ILE A 302 2.41 17.40 1.82
N CYS A 303 2.95 18.51 2.33
CA CYS A 303 4.35 18.91 2.12
C CYS A 303 4.81 18.88 0.64
N GLN A 304 3.95 19.27 -0.31
CA GLN A 304 4.24 19.22 -1.75
C GLN A 304 5.38 20.15 -2.19
N ASP A 305 5.69 21.15 -1.38
CA ASP A 305 6.80 22.07 -1.57
C ASP A 305 8.16 21.41 -1.27
N GLN A 306 8.18 20.28 -0.56
CA GLN A 306 9.40 19.55 -0.29
C GLN A 306 9.92 18.85 -1.55
N LYS A 307 11.23 19.00 -1.75
CA LYS A 307 11.92 18.52 -2.94
C LYS A 307 11.86 16.99 -3.03
N SER A 308 11.39 16.49 -4.16
CA SER A 308 11.54 15.10 -4.57
C SER A 308 13.00 14.70 -4.78
N PHE A 309 13.23 13.39 -4.83
CA PHE A 309 14.42 12.84 -5.46
C PHE A 309 14.03 11.95 -6.64
N CYS A 310 14.99 11.75 -7.55
CA CYS A 310 14.82 10.86 -8.70
C CYS A 310 16.15 10.13 -8.91
N VAL A 311 16.11 8.81 -8.94
CA VAL A 311 17.30 7.97 -9.21
C VAL A 311 17.32 7.40 -10.63
N GLY A 312 16.35 7.78 -11.46
CA GLY A 312 16.21 7.31 -12.84
C GLY A 312 15.47 5.98 -12.99
N TYR A 313 15.10 5.67 -14.23
CA TYR A 313 14.53 4.38 -14.62
C TYR A 313 15.55 3.25 -14.44
N ASN A 314 15.10 2.05 -14.06
CA ASN A 314 15.99 0.90 -13.93
C ASN A 314 15.59 -0.19 -14.94
N PRO A 315 16.39 -0.43 -16.00
CA PRO A 315 16.09 -1.48 -16.97
C PRO A 315 16.11 -2.89 -16.35
N ASP A 316 16.80 -3.07 -15.23
CA ASP A 316 16.95 -4.33 -14.52
C ASP A 316 15.95 -4.47 -13.36
N ALA A 317 14.94 -3.59 -13.25
CA ALA A 317 13.99 -3.59 -12.14
C ALA A 317 13.34 -4.97 -11.92
N ILE A 318 12.98 -5.68 -13.00
CA ILE A 318 12.45 -7.04 -12.91
C ILE A 318 13.47 -8.00 -12.30
N GLU A 319 14.72 -7.96 -12.76
CA GLU A 319 15.74 -8.90 -12.29
C GLU A 319 16.13 -8.63 -10.84
N VAL A 320 16.24 -7.36 -10.43
CA VAL A 320 16.45 -6.99 -9.03
C VAL A 320 15.28 -7.44 -8.17
N ILE A 321 14.04 -7.26 -8.62
CA ILE A 321 12.87 -7.72 -7.86
C ILE A 321 12.84 -9.25 -7.76
N LYS A 322 13.20 -9.96 -8.84
CA LYS A 322 13.27 -11.43 -8.82
C LYS A 322 14.35 -11.95 -7.89
N SER A 323 15.54 -11.33 -7.88
CA SER A 323 16.69 -11.80 -7.10
C SER A 323 16.56 -11.48 -5.62
N ASP A 324 16.08 -10.26 -5.30
CA ASP A 324 16.20 -9.70 -3.96
C ASP A 324 14.84 -9.56 -3.25
N ILE A 325 13.74 -9.34 -4.02
CA ILE A 325 12.41 -9.10 -3.43
C ILE A 325 11.41 -10.23 -3.56
N TYR A 326 11.45 -11.19 -4.51
CA TYR A 326 10.76 -12.51 -4.40
C TYR A 326 10.55 -13.36 -5.69
N PRO A 327 10.69 -14.70 -5.59
CA PRO A 327 9.90 -15.72 -6.32
C PRO A 327 8.37 -15.70 -6.02
N TRP A 328 7.93 -14.99 -4.99
CA TRP A 328 6.56 -14.99 -4.46
C TRP A 328 5.73 -13.70 -4.63
N PHE A 329 6.26 -12.62 -5.26
CA PHE A 329 5.51 -11.37 -5.52
C PHE A 329 4.98 -11.29 -6.95
N PHE A 330 5.61 -12.03 -7.88
CA PHE A 330 5.23 -12.09 -9.29
C PHE A 330 3.88 -12.81 -9.54
N PRO A 331 3.56 -13.93 -8.86
CA PRO A 331 2.25 -14.58 -9.03
C PRO A 331 1.08 -13.70 -8.53
N PRO A 332 1.15 -13.05 -7.35
CA PRO A 332 0.07 -12.20 -6.86
C PRO A 332 -0.20 -10.95 -7.68
N LEU A 333 0.81 -10.28 -8.22
CA LEU A 333 0.61 -9.03 -8.97
C LEU A 333 -0.26 -9.25 -10.23
N HIS A 334 -0.05 -10.36 -10.94
CA HIS A 334 -0.82 -10.72 -12.14
C HIS A 334 -2.28 -11.09 -11.79
N ILE A 335 -2.48 -11.85 -10.71
CA ILE A 335 -3.81 -12.33 -10.27
C ILE A 335 -4.60 -11.21 -9.57
N SER A 336 -3.95 -10.37 -8.78
CA SER A 336 -4.56 -9.24 -8.09
C SER A 336 -5.00 -8.15 -9.05
N ILE A 337 -4.18 -7.75 -10.04
CA ILE A 337 -4.61 -6.75 -11.04
C ILE A 337 -5.83 -7.26 -11.81
N THR A 338 -5.82 -8.54 -12.20
CA THR A 338 -6.91 -9.18 -12.93
C THR A 338 -8.18 -9.29 -12.06
N SER A 339 -8.08 -9.80 -10.83
CA SER A 339 -9.23 -9.95 -9.93
C SER A 339 -9.79 -8.60 -9.46
N TRP A 340 -8.94 -7.61 -9.25
CA TRP A 340 -9.30 -6.25 -8.86
C TRP A 340 -10.02 -5.48 -9.98
N LEU A 341 -9.57 -5.63 -11.24
CA LEU A 341 -10.25 -5.12 -12.43
C LEU A 341 -11.70 -5.63 -12.53
N PHE A 342 -11.96 -6.89 -12.13
CA PHE A 342 -13.29 -7.49 -12.22
C PHE A 342 -14.22 -7.15 -11.04
N GLN A 343 -13.69 -6.91 -9.83
CA GLN A 343 -14.50 -6.54 -8.67
C GLN A 343 -14.89 -5.06 -8.64
N HIS A 344 -14.09 -4.14 -9.18
CA HIS A 344 -14.46 -2.72 -9.26
C HIS A 344 -15.48 -2.40 -10.37
N LEU A 345 -15.81 -3.39 -11.19
CA LEU A 345 -17.01 -3.37 -12.02
C LEU A 345 -18.29 -3.67 -11.21
N GLU A 346 -18.20 -3.97 -9.90
CA GLU A 346 -19.34 -4.08 -8.98
C GLU A 346 -19.77 -2.70 -8.41
N TYR A 347 -19.70 -1.65 -9.22
CA TYR A 347 -20.22 -0.32 -8.89
C TYR A 347 -21.76 -0.35 -8.83
N ASP A 348 -22.39 0.27 -7.83
CA ASP A 348 -23.85 0.47 -7.70
C ASP A 348 -24.43 1.45 -8.75
N ALA A 349 -23.87 1.45 -9.95
CA ALA A 349 -24.45 2.15 -11.09
C ALA A 349 -25.68 1.36 -11.59
N PRO A 350 -26.74 2.05 -12.06
CA PRO A 350 -27.83 1.40 -12.77
C PRO A 350 -27.26 0.48 -13.87
N PRO A 351 -27.81 -0.73 -14.09
CA PRO A 351 -27.24 -1.73 -15.01
C PRO A 351 -26.89 -1.18 -16.40
N GLN A 352 -27.62 -0.16 -16.86
CA GLN A 352 -27.38 0.53 -18.13
C GLN A 352 -26.12 1.40 -18.14
N GLU A 353 -25.83 2.11 -17.05
CA GLU A 353 -24.66 2.99 -16.93
C GLU A 353 -23.38 2.16 -16.74
N LEU A 354 -23.47 1.06 -15.99
CA LEU A 354 -22.39 0.09 -15.88
C LEU A 354 -22.12 -0.61 -17.22
N SER A 355 -23.18 -0.99 -17.95
CA SER A 355 -23.04 -1.56 -19.30
C SER A 355 -22.36 -0.61 -20.27
N ASN A 356 -22.65 0.69 -20.20
CA ASN A 356 -22.01 1.68 -21.06
C ASN A 356 -20.53 1.88 -20.69
N LYS A 357 -20.20 1.91 -19.40
CA LYS A 357 -18.81 2.04 -18.91
C LYS A 357 -17.96 0.80 -19.18
N VAL A 358 -18.54 -0.39 -19.04
CA VAL A 358 -17.91 -1.65 -19.45
C VAL A 358 -17.71 -1.68 -20.95
N ALA A 359 -18.70 -1.27 -21.74
CA ALA A 359 -18.58 -1.15 -23.19
C ALA A 359 -17.50 -0.13 -23.61
N GLU A 360 -17.36 1.01 -22.93
CA GLU A 360 -16.27 1.98 -23.21
C GLU A 360 -14.86 1.40 -23.01
N ILE A 361 -14.70 0.43 -22.10
CA ILE A 361 -13.42 -0.23 -21.84
C ILE A 361 -13.23 -1.45 -22.75
N VAL A 362 -14.30 -2.24 -22.92
CA VAL A 362 -14.29 -3.53 -23.61
C VAL A 362 -14.46 -3.38 -25.12
N ASP A 363 -15.17 -2.37 -25.63
CA ASP A 363 -15.39 -2.17 -27.06
C ASP A 363 -14.11 -1.76 -27.81
N PRO A 364 -13.23 -0.88 -27.28
CA PRO A 364 -11.92 -0.65 -27.89
C PRO A 364 -11.06 -1.91 -27.93
N LEU A 365 -11.13 -2.76 -26.89
CA LEU A 365 -10.48 -4.08 -26.85
C LEU A 365 -11.06 -5.03 -27.89
N ILE A 366 -12.39 -5.05 -28.06
CA ILE A 366 -13.09 -5.87 -29.06
C ILE A 366 -12.77 -5.39 -30.49
N GLU A 367 -12.73 -4.09 -30.75
CA GLU A 367 -12.39 -3.54 -32.07
C GLU A 367 -10.92 -3.79 -32.43
N ALA A 368 -10.00 -3.66 -31.46
CA ALA A 368 -8.60 -4.05 -31.65
C ALA A 368 -8.47 -5.55 -32.02
N CYS A 369 -9.23 -6.43 -31.34
CA CYS A 369 -9.27 -7.85 -31.66
C CYS A 369 -9.89 -8.15 -33.03
N LYS A 370 -10.90 -7.40 -33.47
CA LYS A 370 -11.52 -7.58 -34.80
C LYS A 370 -10.58 -7.24 -35.96
N GLY A 371 -9.71 -6.23 -35.78
CA GLY A 371 -8.71 -5.85 -36.77
C GLY A 371 -7.73 -6.99 -37.09
N GLU A 372 -7.34 -7.78 -36.09
CA GLU A 372 -6.41 -8.89 -36.26
C GLU A 372 -7.07 -10.22 -36.63
N ILE A 373 -8.32 -10.47 -36.18
CA ILE A 373 -9.10 -11.65 -36.63
C ILE A 373 -9.29 -11.66 -38.15
N GLN A 374 -9.36 -10.48 -38.80
CA GLN A 374 -9.43 -10.40 -40.26
C GLN A 374 -8.11 -10.79 -40.95
N SER A 375 -6.97 -10.73 -40.25
CA SER A 375 -5.65 -11.10 -40.79
C SER A 375 -5.29 -12.59 -40.66
N ASP A 376 -5.88 -13.34 -39.72
CA ASP A 376 -5.61 -14.78 -39.57
C ASP A 376 -6.89 -15.64 -39.46
N THR A 377 -7.62 -15.70 -40.58
CA THR A 377 -8.93 -16.36 -40.67
C THR A 377 -8.89 -17.89 -40.78
N ARG A 378 -7.72 -18.54 -40.80
CA ARG A 378 -7.63 -19.95 -41.25
C ARG A 378 -7.56 -21.04 -40.18
N LYS A 379 -7.43 -20.73 -38.87
CA LYS A 379 -7.36 -21.80 -37.85
C LYS A 379 -8.29 -21.71 -36.65
N HIS A 380 -8.85 -20.55 -36.29
CA HIS A 380 -9.55 -20.42 -34.99
C HIS A 380 -10.87 -19.63 -35.02
N GLY A 381 -11.49 -19.46 -36.19
CA GLY A 381 -12.75 -18.70 -36.35
C GLY A 381 -13.84 -19.10 -35.34
N ASN A 382 -14.04 -20.40 -35.10
CA ASN A 382 -15.08 -20.89 -34.19
C ASN A 382 -14.76 -20.71 -32.70
N PHE A 383 -13.50 -20.57 -32.31
CA PHE A 383 -13.11 -20.35 -30.90
C PHE A 383 -13.31 -18.88 -30.52
N TRP A 384 -12.79 -17.98 -31.36
CA TRP A 384 -12.92 -16.54 -31.16
C TRP A 384 -14.35 -16.06 -31.39
N GLU A 385 -15.09 -16.59 -32.37
CA GLU A 385 -16.53 -16.35 -32.45
C GLU A 385 -17.27 -16.87 -31.22
N ASN A 386 -16.87 -17.99 -30.61
CA ASN A 386 -17.51 -18.46 -29.39
C ASN A 386 -17.21 -17.58 -28.17
N ILE A 387 -15.97 -17.10 -28.00
CA ILE A 387 -15.64 -16.15 -26.93
C ILE A 387 -16.33 -14.81 -27.18
N LEU A 388 -16.28 -14.27 -28.40
CA LEU A 388 -16.96 -13.02 -28.75
C LEU A 388 -18.49 -13.15 -28.66
N ASN A 389 -19.08 -14.27 -29.05
CA ASN A 389 -20.52 -14.50 -28.90
C ASN A 389 -20.92 -14.72 -27.43
N LYS A 390 -20.03 -15.28 -26.59
CA LYS A 390 -20.25 -15.38 -25.14
C LYS A 390 -20.10 -14.03 -24.44
N LEU A 391 -19.11 -13.21 -24.81
CA LEU A 391 -18.94 -11.82 -24.34
C LEU A 391 -20.10 -10.92 -24.81
N ARG A 392 -20.55 -11.06 -26.06
CA ARG A 392 -21.76 -10.40 -26.58
C ARG A 392 -23.04 -10.90 -25.89
N ARG A 393 -23.12 -12.18 -25.54
CA ARG A 393 -24.23 -12.72 -24.74
C ARG A 393 -24.18 -12.21 -23.30
N ILE A 394 -23.00 -12.03 -22.71
CA ILE A 394 -22.80 -11.36 -21.42
C ILE A 394 -23.35 -9.93 -21.52
N LEU A 395 -22.87 -9.13 -22.48
CA LEU A 395 -23.37 -7.76 -22.72
C LEU A 395 -24.89 -7.70 -22.98
N GLY A 396 -25.46 -8.70 -23.67
CA GLY A 396 -26.90 -8.81 -23.90
C GLY A 396 -27.74 -9.35 -22.73
N PHE A 397 -27.19 -10.19 -21.86
CA PHE A 397 -27.86 -10.72 -20.66
C PHE A 397 -27.92 -9.69 -19.52
N TYR A 398 -26.89 -8.84 -19.42
CA TYR A 398 -26.76 -7.81 -18.38
C TYR A 398 -27.91 -6.78 -18.37
N GLN A 399 -28.65 -6.64 -19.48
CA GLN A 399 -29.84 -5.77 -19.54
C GLN A 399 -31.08 -6.34 -18.82
N LYS A 400 -31.09 -7.62 -18.40
CA LYS A 400 -32.33 -8.33 -17.99
C LYS A 400 -32.24 -9.31 -16.82
N THR A 401 -31.10 -9.48 -16.13
CA THR A 401 -30.94 -10.53 -15.10
C THR A 401 -30.54 -10.01 -13.71
N THR A 402 -30.75 -10.82 -12.67
CA THR A 402 -30.47 -10.46 -11.28
C THR A 402 -29.01 -10.70 -10.89
N LYS A 403 -28.50 -9.94 -9.89
CA LYS A 403 -27.11 -9.98 -9.39
C LYS A 403 -26.62 -11.40 -9.03
N THR A 404 -27.52 -12.24 -8.50
CA THR A 404 -27.22 -13.62 -8.08
C THR A 404 -27.03 -14.58 -9.25
N GLU A 405 -27.77 -14.38 -10.35
CA GLU A 405 -27.70 -15.25 -11.54
C GLU A 405 -26.43 -14.99 -12.35
N VAL A 406 -26.01 -13.73 -12.43
CA VAL A 406 -24.74 -13.33 -13.06
C VAL A 406 -23.55 -13.96 -12.33
N LYS A 407 -23.56 -13.91 -10.99
CA LYS A 407 -22.53 -14.54 -10.14
C LYS A 407 -22.42 -16.04 -10.37
N LEU A 408 -23.53 -16.77 -10.30
CA LEU A 408 -23.59 -18.22 -10.57
C LEU A 408 -23.11 -18.58 -11.98
N TYR A 409 -23.36 -17.71 -12.96
CA TYR A 409 -22.94 -17.93 -14.34
C TYR A 409 -21.44 -17.68 -14.55
N ILE A 410 -20.88 -16.66 -13.89
CA ILE A 410 -19.44 -16.37 -13.87
C ILE A 410 -18.67 -17.49 -13.16
N GLU A 411 -19.17 -17.96 -12.03
CA GLU A 411 -18.61 -19.12 -11.30
C GLU A 411 -18.61 -20.37 -12.18
N LYS A 412 -19.67 -20.58 -12.96
CA LYS A 412 -19.77 -21.70 -13.91
C LYS A 412 -18.77 -21.59 -15.05
N ILE A 413 -18.57 -20.41 -15.63
CA ILE A 413 -17.56 -20.17 -16.68
C ILE A 413 -16.14 -20.33 -16.12
N THR A 414 -15.88 -19.80 -14.93
CA THR A 414 -14.58 -19.93 -14.24
C THR A 414 -14.27 -21.40 -13.96
N ALA A 415 -15.24 -22.15 -13.45
CA ALA A 415 -15.12 -23.60 -13.24
C ALA A 415 -14.96 -24.38 -14.57
N GLU A 416 -15.49 -23.88 -15.68
CA GLU A 416 -15.33 -24.48 -17.00
C GLU A 416 -13.96 -24.16 -17.62
N LEU A 417 -13.47 -22.93 -17.49
CA LEU A 417 -12.12 -22.52 -17.89
C LEU A 417 -11.06 -23.32 -17.10
N LEU A 418 -11.28 -23.51 -15.80
CA LEU A 418 -10.43 -24.35 -14.95
C LEU A 418 -10.41 -25.84 -15.36
N LYS A 419 -11.38 -26.35 -16.12
CA LYS A 419 -11.32 -27.72 -16.69
C LYS A 419 -10.36 -27.83 -17.86
N TYR A 420 -10.06 -26.71 -18.50
CA TYR A 420 -9.07 -26.61 -19.57
C TYR A 420 -7.70 -26.19 -19.01
N LYS A 421 -7.40 -26.39 -17.73
CA LYS A 421 -6.15 -25.98 -17.05
C LYS A 421 -4.87 -26.38 -17.80
N SER A 422 -4.87 -27.51 -18.50
CA SER A 422 -3.75 -27.95 -19.36
C SER A 422 -3.68 -27.24 -20.72
N ASP A 423 -4.81 -26.78 -21.25
CA ASP A 423 -4.91 -25.92 -22.44
C ASP A 423 -4.82 -24.42 -22.08
N LEU A 424 -5.00 -24.04 -20.81
CA LEU A 424 -4.82 -22.69 -20.28
C LEU A 424 -3.36 -22.26 -20.35
N GLY A 425 -2.43 -23.19 -20.11
CA GLY A 425 -1.00 -22.95 -20.39
C GLY A 425 -0.71 -22.71 -21.88
N ARG A 426 -1.60 -23.16 -22.79
CA ARG A 426 -1.48 -22.94 -24.24
C ARG A 426 -2.30 -21.74 -24.71
N ALA A 427 -3.38 -21.39 -24.03
CA ALA A 427 -4.11 -20.14 -24.19
C ALA A 427 -3.31 -18.95 -23.63
N GLU A 428 -2.56 -19.12 -22.54
CA GLU A 428 -1.54 -18.18 -22.04
C GLU A 428 -0.38 -18.03 -23.04
N GLN A 429 0.02 -19.12 -23.69
CA GLN A 429 1.02 -19.08 -24.76
C GLN A 429 0.51 -18.35 -26.02
N LEU A 430 -0.78 -18.52 -26.38
CA LEU A 430 -1.39 -17.88 -27.55
C LEU A 430 -1.87 -16.44 -27.29
N LEU A 431 -2.40 -16.13 -26.10
CA LEU A 431 -2.68 -14.77 -25.63
C LEU A 431 -1.37 -14.00 -25.36
N GLY A 432 -0.31 -14.71 -24.97
CA GLY A 432 1.04 -14.18 -24.80
C GLY A 432 1.73 -13.77 -26.10
N GLU A 433 1.25 -14.19 -27.27
CA GLU A 433 1.93 -13.94 -28.56
C GLU A 433 1.22 -12.91 -29.47
N SER A 434 -0.07 -12.57 -29.27
CA SER A 434 -0.74 -11.51 -30.05
C SER A 434 -1.58 -10.58 -29.17
N LEU A 435 -1.22 -9.29 -29.14
CA LEU A 435 -1.92 -8.14 -28.51
C LEU A 435 -2.09 -8.13 -26.98
N VAL A 436 -2.26 -9.28 -26.32
CA VAL A 436 -2.37 -9.36 -24.86
C VAL A 436 -0.98 -9.50 -24.22
N GLY A 437 -0.05 -10.21 -24.89
CA GLY A 437 1.33 -10.40 -24.45
C GLY A 437 2.09 -9.10 -24.18
N ASP A 438 2.20 -8.22 -25.17
CA ASP A 438 3.00 -6.99 -25.04
C ASP A 438 2.38 -5.97 -24.07
N ASN A 439 1.04 -5.88 -24.03
CA ASN A 439 0.34 -5.00 -23.11
C ASN A 439 0.47 -5.48 -21.65
N ILE A 440 0.29 -6.78 -21.40
CA ILE A 440 0.50 -7.38 -20.07
C ILE A 440 1.97 -7.29 -19.69
N LYS A 441 2.90 -7.60 -20.59
CA LYS A 441 4.34 -7.48 -20.34
C LYS A 441 4.73 -6.05 -19.96
N SER A 442 4.20 -5.06 -20.66
CA SER A 442 4.42 -3.64 -20.35
C SER A 442 3.80 -3.25 -19.01
N LEU A 443 2.61 -3.77 -18.68
CA LEU A 443 1.99 -3.56 -17.37
C LEU A 443 2.83 -4.19 -16.24
N ILE A 444 3.33 -5.40 -16.44
CA ILE A 444 4.23 -6.09 -15.51
C ILE A 444 5.52 -5.28 -15.32
N LEU A 445 6.13 -4.82 -16.42
CA LEU A 445 7.30 -3.95 -16.38
C LEU A 445 7.01 -2.65 -15.62
N TYR A 446 5.83 -2.06 -15.85
CA TYR A 446 5.39 -0.82 -15.22
C TYR A 446 5.27 -0.98 -13.69
N TYR A 447 4.63 -2.06 -13.22
CA TYR A 447 4.51 -2.32 -11.78
C TYR A 447 5.80 -2.85 -11.14
N ALA A 448 6.63 -3.60 -11.87
CA ALA A 448 7.97 -3.96 -11.41
C ALA A 448 8.83 -2.70 -11.23
N GLN A 449 8.78 -1.78 -12.19
CA GLN A 449 9.45 -0.49 -12.07
C GLN A 449 8.97 0.25 -10.83
N TRP A 450 7.65 0.32 -10.59
CA TRP A 450 7.12 0.91 -9.36
C TRP A 450 7.66 0.28 -8.09
N LEU A 451 7.58 -1.04 -7.95
CA LEU A 451 8.07 -1.74 -6.76
C LEU A 451 9.55 -1.48 -6.52
N TYR A 452 10.34 -1.43 -7.59
CA TYR A 452 11.77 -1.08 -7.49
C TYR A 452 11.95 0.34 -6.95
N GLN A 453 11.23 1.30 -7.52
CA GLN A 453 11.24 2.71 -7.11
C GLN A 453 10.72 2.92 -5.69
N HIS A 454 9.75 2.11 -5.27
CA HIS A 454 9.07 2.21 -4.00
C HIS A 454 9.86 1.59 -2.84
N MET A 455 10.58 0.48 -3.09
CA MET A 455 11.27 -0.27 -2.02
C MET A 455 12.76 0.05 -1.94
N TYR A 456 13.49 0.05 -3.05
CA TYR A 456 14.96 0.13 -3.03
C TYR A 456 15.48 1.56 -3.04
N ASN A 457 14.85 2.43 -3.82
CA ASN A 457 15.47 3.72 -4.12
C ASN A 457 15.44 4.68 -2.95
N TYR A 458 14.52 4.52 -2.00
CA TYR A 458 14.57 5.24 -0.74
C TYR A 458 15.79 4.83 0.09
N GLN A 459 16.10 3.53 0.17
CA GLN A 459 17.25 3.03 0.93
C GLN A 459 18.56 3.53 0.33
N LYS A 460 18.68 3.44 -1.01
CA LYS A 460 19.83 3.94 -1.76
C LYS A 460 19.99 5.45 -1.66
N HIS A 461 18.89 6.20 -1.75
CA HIS A 461 18.91 7.65 -1.61
C HIS A 461 19.37 8.08 -0.22
N MET A 462 18.90 7.38 0.81
CA MET A 462 19.31 7.62 2.20
C MET A 462 20.70 7.06 2.52
N GLY A 463 21.31 6.28 1.62
CA GLY A 463 22.64 5.70 1.81
C GLY A 463 22.69 4.69 2.96
N VAL A 464 21.63 3.91 3.13
CA VAL A 464 21.45 2.99 4.26
C VAL A 464 21.42 1.51 3.83
N ASP A 465 21.78 1.20 2.59
CA ASP A 465 21.68 -0.14 1.99
C ASP A 465 22.32 -1.23 2.86
N GLY A 466 23.47 -0.95 3.48
CA GLY A 466 24.16 -1.90 4.35
C GLY A 466 23.33 -2.39 5.54
N PHE A 467 22.43 -1.54 6.07
CA PHE A 467 21.51 -1.93 7.15
C PHE A 467 20.48 -2.96 6.66
N PHE A 468 19.92 -2.72 5.46
CA PHE A 468 18.91 -3.58 4.88
C PHE A 468 19.48 -4.91 4.41
N GLU A 469 20.69 -4.90 3.86
CA GLU A 469 21.41 -6.12 3.50
C GLU A 469 21.63 -7.03 4.71
N ILE A 470 22.11 -6.47 5.84
CA ILE A 470 22.29 -7.22 7.08
C ILE A 470 20.93 -7.72 7.60
N PHE A 471 19.90 -6.87 7.62
CA PHE A 471 18.57 -7.31 8.06
C PHE A 471 18.05 -8.50 7.25
N VAL A 472 18.15 -8.45 5.93
CA VAL A 472 17.66 -9.53 5.07
C VAL A 472 18.47 -10.81 5.28
N LYS A 473 19.79 -10.75 5.08
CA LYS A 473 20.69 -11.92 5.08
C LYS A 473 20.85 -12.54 6.47
N ASP A 474 20.97 -11.71 7.51
CA ASP A 474 21.36 -12.19 8.83
C ASP A 474 20.21 -12.37 9.80
N ILE A 475 19.07 -11.70 9.57
CA ILE A 475 17.94 -11.71 10.51
C ILE A 475 16.71 -12.33 9.87
N LYS A 476 16.23 -11.77 8.75
CA LYS A 476 14.99 -12.20 8.11
C LYS A 476 15.05 -13.65 7.66
N GLU A 477 16.11 -14.04 6.95
CA GLU A 477 16.27 -15.40 6.42
C GLU A 477 16.48 -16.46 7.52
N LYS A 478 17.05 -16.06 8.67
CA LYS A 478 17.35 -16.98 9.78
C LYS A 478 16.19 -17.12 10.77
N ILE A 479 15.36 -16.09 10.91
CA ILE A 479 14.22 -16.04 11.82
C ILE A 479 12.95 -16.00 10.98
N VAL A 480 12.38 -17.17 10.70
CA VAL A 480 11.15 -17.34 9.89
C VAL A 480 10.10 -18.14 10.66
N ILE A 481 8.83 -18.03 10.25
CA ILE A 481 7.79 -18.96 10.70
C ILE A 481 8.09 -20.32 10.06
N ARG A 482 8.51 -21.29 10.88
CA ARG A 482 8.68 -22.67 10.39
C ARG A 482 7.30 -23.24 10.04
N LYS A 483 7.15 -23.72 8.79
CA LYS A 483 5.93 -24.36 8.29
C LYS A 483 5.63 -25.65 9.02
#